data_AF-A0A3M7Q316-F1
#
_entry.id   AF-A0A3M7Q316-F1
#
_cell.length_a   1.000
_cell.length_b   1.000
_cell.length_c   1.000
_cell.angle_alpha   90.00
_cell.angle_beta   90.00
_cell.angle_gamma   90.00
#
_symmetry.space_group_name_H-M   'P 1'
#
loop_
_entity.id
_entity.type
_entity.pdbx_description
1 polymer ?
#
loop_
_entity_poly.entity_id
_entity_poly.type
_entity_poly.pdbx_seq_one_letter_code
_entity_poly.pdbx_strand_id
1 'polypeptide(L)'
;MSSQIEEDSKDGSDILQALDEELVTKNLSNLGRTADGTKFSYLNLSIPGLNLSDIACLSKFKELQTLNLSNNNLNDLSVLSELPFLLYLNVSNNKIEKLFDFLPSYNLKEADFSFNRITEIGNLSNFHYLQSLQLNNNQIKRIEGLEYCHRLKNLNLAHNLIKKIEGLENLPLLGLDLRSNQIKKIEGLEPLKYLRFLNLSGNMIKFLHGIPEKHEFLEQIDFENNRIASLSEIEHLTALNLLRDLNLISNPVREAEDYYSAVIFKLPKLVFLDNRKIDSNDKVNAKNLFHPSAEYIASRDHMTNFIFNIIQDHKVRESTLPNIDSPYPILLLCGPEGSGTSHMATRLAKQFPEYFDYVYWLLNFLFLSK
;
A
#
# COMPACT_ATOMS: atom_id res chain seq x y z
N MET A 1 -50.38 -34.01 3.51
CA MET A 1 -49.95 -32.66 3.12
C MET A 1 -49.34 -32.04 4.37
N SER A 2 -48.13 -32.45 4.75
CA SER A 2 -46.84 -31.96 4.23
C SER A 2 -46.68 -30.48 4.61
N SER A 3 -45.68 -30.02 5.34
CA SER A 3 -44.40 -30.61 5.78
C SER A 3 -43.76 -29.60 6.73
N GLN A 4 -43.47 -30.03 7.97
CA GLN A 4 -42.48 -29.36 8.81
C GLN A 4 -41.11 -29.72 8.23
N ILE A 5 -40.33 -28.71 7.86
CA ILE A 5 -38.93 -28.88 7.48
C ILE A 5 -38.16 -28.95 8.80
N GLU A 6 -37.97 -30.15 9.31
CA GLU A 6 -36.80 -30.49 10.12
C GLU A 6 -35.60 -30.45 9.17
N GLU A 7 -34.80 -29.39 9.26
CA GLU A 7 -33.44 -29.45 8.71
C GLU A 7 -32.62 -30.30 9.66
N ASP A 8 -32.47 -31.57 9.25
CA ASP A 8 -31.52 -32.53 9.77
C ASP A 8 -30.16 -31.87 10.01
N SER A 9 -29.81 -31.74 11.29
CA SER A 9 -28.44 -31.67 11.75
C SER A 9 -27.71 -32.92 11.25
N LYS A 10 -27.04 -32.80 10.09
CA LYS A 10 -26.02 -33.75 9.67
C LYS A 10 -24.83 -33.61 10.60
N ASP A 11 -24.92 -34.28 11.73
CA ASP A 11 -23.82 -34.73 12.54
C ASP A 11 -23.06 -35.79 11.70
N GLY A 12 -22.34 -35.32 10.69
CA GLY A 12 -21.40 -36.14 9.94
C GLY A 12 -20.23 -36.39 10.85
N SER A 13 -20.14 -37.59 11.42
CA SER A 13 -18.91 -38.05 12.04
C SER A 13 -17.77 -37.80 11.06
N ASP A 14 -16.89 -36.85 11.38
CA ASP A 14 -15.65 -36.60 10.64
C ASP A 14 -14.76 -37.84 10.82
N ILE A 15 -15.03 -38.89 10.03
CA ILE A 15 -14.19 -40.07 10.01
C ILE A 15 -12.88 -39.63 9.37
N LEU A 16 -11.88 -39.47 10.22
CA LEU A 16 -10.52 -39.16 9.79
C LEU A 16 -10.01 -40.31 8.91
N GLN A 17 -9.49 -39.95 7.74
CA GLN A 17 -9.02 -40.92 6.77
C GLN A 17 -7.50 -41.08 6.86
N ALA A 18 -7.03 -42.32 6.75
CA ALA A 18 -5.61 -42.61 6.51
C ALA A 18 -5.35 -42.64 5.01
N LEU A 19 -4.22 -42.07 4.58
CA LEU A 19 -3.86 -42.02 3.17
C LEU A 19 -3.45 -43.42 2.68
N ASP A 20 -4.12 -43.90 1.64
CA ASP A 20 -3.86 -45.18 0.99
C ASP A 20 -3.07 -45.01 -0.32
N GLU A 21 -2.35 -46.07 -0.71
CA GLU A 21 -1.49 -46.05 -1.90
C GLU A 21 -2.26 -45.88 -3.22
N GLU A 22 -3.50 -46.36 -3.27
CA GLU A 22 -4.34 -46.21 -4.46
C GLU A 22 -4.69 -44.74 -4.71
N LEU A 23 -5.07 -44.02 -3.65
CA LEU A 23 -5.34 -42.58 -3.72
C LEU A 23 -4.09 -41.78 -4.07
N VAL A 24 -2.93 -42.12 -3.52
CA VAL A 24 -1.66 -41.48 -3.91
C VAL A 24 -1.42 -41.68 -5.40
N THR A 25 -1.49 -42.92 -5.88
CA THR A 25 -1.19 -43.26 -7.28
C THR A 25 -2.11 -42.53 -8.26
N LYS A 26 -3.38 -42.34 -7.91
CA LYS A 26 -4.35 -41.59 -8.74
C LYS A 26 -4.05 -40.09 -8.81
N ASN A 27 -3.41 -39.52 -7.80
CA ASN A 27 -3.15 -38.07 -7.69
C ASN A 27 -1.69 -37.68 -7.94
N LEU A 28 -0.84 -38.65 -8.31
CA LEU A 28 0.52 -38.39 -8.76
C LEU A 28 0.50 -37.72 -10.13
N SER A 29 1.37 -36.73 -10.29
CA SER A 29 1.50 -35.97 -11.52
C SER A 29 2.95 -35.55 -11.75
N ASN A 30 3.21 -34.93 -12.91
CA ASN A 30 4.52 -34.45 -13.32
C ASN A 30 5.59 -35.57 -13.41
N LEU A 31 5.56 -36.32 -14.51
CA LEU A 31 6.57 -37.33 -14.81
C LEU A 31 7.90 -36.63 -15.11
N GLY A 32 8.89 -36.84 -14.24
CA GLY A 32 10.22 -36.25 -14.38
C GLY A 32 11.30 -37.29 -14.10
N ARG A 33 12.56 -36.89 -14.27
CA ARG A 33 13.68 -37.74 -13.90
C ARG A 33 13.87 -37.74 -12.38
N THR A 34 14.22 -38.89 -11.83
CA THR A 34 14.68 -39.05 -10.46
C THR A 34 15.92 -38.21 -10.20
N ALA A 35 16.23 -37.93 -8.93
CA ALA A 35 17.34 -37.04 -8.58
C ALA A 35 18.72 -37.53 -9.11
N ASP A 36 18.89 -38.84 -9.26
CA ASP A 36 20.08 -39.48 -9.84
C ASP A 36 20.08 -39.47 -11.38
N GLY A 37 18.99 -39.05 -12.02
CA GLY A 37 18.82 -38.98 -13.46
C GLY A 37 18.62 -40.34 -14.16
N THR A 38 18.50 -41.44 -13.41
CA THR A 38 18.52 -42.80 -13.99
C THR A 38 17.13 -43.33 -14.36
N LYS A 39 16.08 -42.85 -13.69
CA LYS A 39 14.71 -43.33 -13.85
C LYS A 39 13.74 -42.17 -14.03
N PHE A 40 12.52 -42.49 -14.44
CA PHE A 40 11.41 -41.55 -14.39
C PHE A 40 10.50 -41.86 -13.20
N SER A 41 10.09 -40.82 -12.49
CA SER A 41 9.14 -40.90 -11.37
C SER A 41 8.16 -39.73 -11.46
N TYR A 42 6.99 -39.88 -10.85
CA TYR A 42 6.09 -38.75 -10.63
C TYR A 42 6.61 -37.92 -9.45
N LEU A 43 6.78 -36.63 -9.68
CA LEU A 43 7.45 -35.72 -8.74
C LEU A 43 6.47 -34.87 -7.93
N ASN A 44 5.19 -34.85 -8.32
CA ASN A 44 4.18 -33.99 -7.71
C ASN A 44 3.01 -34.81 -7.17
N LEU A 45 2.60 -34.49 -5.95
CA LEU A 45 1.40 -35.03 -5.32
C LEU A 45 0.53 -33.89 -4.79
N SER A 46 -0.75 -33.91 -5.14
CA SER A 46 -1.72 -32.92 -4.65
C SER A 46 -3.00 -33.62 -4.20
N ILE A 47 -3.25 -33.59 -2.89
CA ILE A 47 -4.40 -34.25 -2.26
C ILE A 47 -5.02 -33.31 -1.19
N PRO A 48 -5.65 -32.19 -1.60
CA PRO A 48 -6.30 -31.31 -0.66
C PRO A 48 -7.72 -31.79 -0.30
N GLY A 49 -8.18 -31.48 0.93
CA GLY A 49 -9.62 -31.57 1.23
C GLY A 49 -10.19 -32.97 1.48
N LEU A 50 -9.37 -33.95 1.86
CA LEU A 50 -9.80 -35.35 2.02
C LEU A 50 -9.89 -35.80 3.49
N ASN A 51 -9.95 -34.85 4.43
CA ASN A 51 -10.02 -35.13 5.87
C ASN A 51 -8.91 -36.08 6.36
N LEU A 52 -7.74 -36.04 5.73
CA LEU A 52 -6.62 -36.92 6.06
C LEU A 52 -6.05 -36.60 7.44
N SER A 53 -5.74 -37.64 8.22
CA SER A 53 -5.04 -37.52 9.51
C SER A 53 -3.71 -38.26 9.54
N ASP A 54 -3.57 -39.30 8.71
CA ASP A 54 -2.36 -40.13 8.61
C ASP A 54 -1.86 -40.13 7.16
N ILE A 55 -0.56 -39.89 7.01
CA ILE A 55 0.16 -39.79 5.73
C ILE A 55 1.39 -40.72 5.70
N ALA A 56 1.47 -41.73 6.59
CA ALA A 56 2.60 -42.64 6.70
C ALA A 56 3.00 -43.34 5.39
N CYS A 57 2.03 -43.57 4.49
CA CYS A 57 2.28 -44.21 3.20
C CYS A 57 3.17 -43.37 2.26
N LEU A 58 3.32 -42.05 2.50
CA LEU A 58 4.18 -41.17 1.72
C LEU A 58 5.66 -41.55 1.80
N SER A 59 6.08 -42.28 2.84
CA SER A 59 7.44 -42.81 2.98
C SER A 59 7.91 -43.66 1.79
N LYS A 60 6.98 -44.20 1.00
CA LYS A 60 7.26 -45.00 -0.21
C LYS A 60 7.62 -44.14 -1.44
N PHE A 61 7.24 -42.86 -1.45
CA PHE A 61 7.34 -41.97 -2.61
C PHE A 61 8.48 -40.95 -2.45
N LYS A 62 9.71 -41.44 -2.26
CA LYS A 62 10.89 -40.64 -1.90
C LYS A 62 11.31 -39.57 -2.93
N GLU A 63 10.86 -39.72 -4.17
CA GLU A 63 11.18 -38.84 -5.29
C GLU A 63 10.28 -37.59 -5.37
N LEU A 64 9.32 -37.44 -4.46
CA LEU A 64 8.42 -36.28 -4.45
C LEU A 64 9.19 -34.98 -4.20
N GLN A 65 8.92 -34.00 -5.07
CA GLN A 65 9.47 -32.65 -5.01
C GLN A 65 8.40 -31.61 -4.65
N THR A 66 7.14 -31.86 -5.04
CA THR A 66 6.01 -30.97 -4.75
C THR A 66 4.95 -31.77 -4.00
N LEU A 67 4.56 -31.27 -2.83
CA LEU A 67 3.55 -31.91 -1.99
C LEU A 67 2.51 -30.88 -1.53
N ASN A 68 1.25 -31.10 -1.92
CA ASN A 68 0.11 -30.33 -1.44
C ASN A 68 -0.83 -31.25 -0.67
N LEU A 69 -0.92 -31.01 0.64
CA LEU A 69 -1.78 -31.67 1.61
C LEU A 69 -2.69 -30.66 2.34
N SER A 70 -2.97 -29.52 1.71
CA SER A 70 -3.80 -28.46 2.31
C SER A 70 -5.22 -28.92 2.62
N ASN A 71 -5.90 -28.26 3.57
CA ASN A 71 -7.30 -28.55 3.91
C ASN A 71 -7.51 -30.00 4.38
N ASN A 72 -6.67 -30.48 5.29
CA ASN A 72 -6.79 -31.81 5.90
C ASN A 72 -6.80 -31.67 7.44
N ASN A 73 -6.68 -32.78 8.15
CA ASN A 73 -6.69 -32.85 9.61
C ASN A 73 -5.31 -33.27 10.17
N LEU A 74 -4.23 -32.99 9.46
CA LEU A 74 -2.87 -33.42 9.82
C LEU A 74 -2.37 -32.66 11.05
N ASN A 75 -1.69 -33.37 11.94
CA ASN A 75 -0.95 -32.81 13.08
C ASN A 75 0.51 -33.28 13.11
N ASP A 76 0.80 -34.47 12.58
CA ASP A 76 2.12 -35.08 12.48
C ASP A 76 2.63 -35.04 11.04
N LEU A 77 3.85 -34.51 10.87
CA LEU A 77 4.56 -34.44 9.59
C LEU A 77 5.87 -35.22 9.61
N SER A 78 6.12 -36.04 10.63
CA SER A 78 7.36 -36.80 10.80
C SER A 78 7.74 -37.66 9.57
N VAL A 79 6.75 -38.19 8.86
CA VAL A 79 6.96 -38.97 7.62
C VAL A 79 7.68 -38.18 6.53
N LEU A 80 7.59 -36.84 6.55
CA LEU A 80 8.24 -35.99 5.55
C LEU A 80 9.78 -36.03 5.66
N SER A 81 10.34 -36.55 6.76
CA SER A 81 11.77 -36.86 6.87
C SER A 81 12.26 -37.90 5.85
N GLU A 82 11.36 -38.72 5.32
CA GLU A 82 11.69 -39.72 4.29
C GLU A 82 11.64 -39.14 2.86
N LEU A 83 11.35 -37.84 2.69
CA LEU A 83 11.22 -37.14 1.41
C LEU A 83 12.38 -36.13 1.19
N PRO A 84 13.60 -36.59 0.84
CA PRO A 84 14.79 -35.74 0.81
C PRO A 84 14.82 -34.70 -0.33
N PHE A 85 14.02 -34.91 -1.37
CA PHE A 85 14.00 -34.06 -2.57
C PHE A 85 12.88 -33.02 -2.58
N LEU A 86 12.18 -32.86 -1.45
CA LEU A 86 11.07 -31.92 -1.36
C LEU A 86 11.53 -30.46 -1.55
N LEU A 87 10.90 -29.77 -2.51
CA LEU A 87 11.15 -28.39 -2.87
C LEU A 87 10.00 -27.45 -2.47
N TYR A 88 8.77 -27.93 -2.59
CA TYR A 88 7.55 -27.17 -2.33
C TYR A 88 6.61 -27.98 -1.43
N LEU A 89 6.24 -27.41 -0.29
CA LEU A 89 5.33 -28.01 0.68
C LEU A 89 4.16 -27.08 0.95
N ASN A 90 2.94 -27.58 0.76
CA ASN A 90 1.73 -26.91 1.23
C ASN A 90 0.97 -27.83 2.19
N VAL A 91 0.92 -27.42 3.46
CA VAL A 91 0.17 -28.05 4.54
C VAL A 91 -0.75 -27.03 5.22
N SER A 92 -1.19 -26.02 4.47
CA SER A 92 -2.11 -25.00 4.96
C SER A 92 -3.46 -25.59 5.36
N ASN A 93 -4.16 -24.94 6.30
CA ASN A 93 -5.46 -25.37 6.81
C ASN A 93 -5.44 -26.82 7.32
N ASN A 94 -4.62 -27.06 8.35
CA ASN A 94 -4.47 -28.33 9.05
C ASN A 94 -4.49 -28.08 10.58
N LYS A 95 -4.09 -29.08 11.39
CA LYS A 95 -4.05 -29.02 12.85
C LYS A 95 -2.61 -29.08 13.38
N ILE A 96 -1.64 -28.55 12.62
CA ILE A 96 -0.21 -28.60 12.96
C ILE A 96 0.09 -27.62 14.08
N GLU A 97 0.79 -28.08 15.12
CA GLU A 97 1.17 -27.26 16.28
C GLU A 97 2.66 -26.90 16.28
N LYS A 98 3.51 -27.74 15.67
CA LYS A 98 4.96 -27.55 15.57
C LYS A 98 5.37 -27.32 14.13
N LEU A 99 6.09 -26.22 13.89
CA LEU A 99 6.66 -25.94 12.58
C LEU A 99 7.83 -26.89 12.31
N PHE A 100 7.83 -27.55 11.15
CA PHE A 100 8.88 -28.48 10.72
C PHE A 100 9.24 -29.55 11.77
N ASP A 101 8.27 -30.31 12.29
CA ASP A 101 8.53 -31.49 13.15
C ASP A 101 9.07 -32.69 12.34
N PHE A 102 9.99 -32.43 11.42
CA PHE A 102 10.68 -33.42 10.60
C PHE A 102 12.11 -32.94 10.29
N LEU A 103 13.04 -33.88 10.37
CA LEU A 103 14.45 -33.71 10.01
C LEU A 103 14.65 -33.80 8.48
N PRO A 104 15.70 -33.19 7.93
CA PRO A 104 15.55 -32.06 7.01
C PRO A 104 15.35 -32.41 5.52
N SER A 105 14.48 -31.65 4.86
CA SER A 105 14.54 -31.41 3.42
C SER A 105 15.42 -30.19 3.14
N TYR A 106 16.74 -30.40 3.05
CA TYR A 106 17.72 -29.32 2.80
C TYR A 106 17.39 -28.48 1.57
N ASN A 107 16.63 -29.03 0.62
CA ASN A 107 16.31 -28.40 -0.64
C ASN A 107 15.01 -27.59 -0.63
N LEU A 108 14.29 -27.51 0.48
CA LEU A 108 12.99 -26.85 0.54
C LEU A 108 13.13 -25.36 0.21
N LYS A 109 12.37 -24.92 -0.80
CA LYS A 109 12.38 -23.54 -1.29
C LYS A 109 11.15 -22.78 -0.83
N GLU A 110 10.00 -23.43 -0.78
CA GLU A 110 8.76 -22.79 -0.37
C GLU A 110 7.95 -23.70 0.55
N ALA A 111 7.41 -23.10 1.60
CA ALA A 111 6.61 -23.78 2.59
C ALA A 111 5.39 -22.93 2.96
N ASP A 112 4.22 -23.55 2.89
CA ASP A 112 2.95 -22.96 3.32
C ASP A 112 2.38 -23.74 4.51
N PHE A 113 2.41 -23.11 5.67
CA PHE A 113 1.89 -23.56 6.96
C PHE A 113 0.75 -22.67 7.45
N SER A 114 0.11 -21.93 6.56
CA SER A 114 -0.98 -21.01 6.90
C SER A 114 -2.17 -21.73 7.53
N PHE A 115 -2.96 -21.05 8.36
CA PHE A 115 -4.17 -21.62 8.98
C PHE A 115 -3.89 -22.91 9.75
N ASN A 116 -2.91 -22.87 10.65
CA ASN A 116 -2.57 -23.96 11.55
C ASN A 116 -2.62 -23.45 13.01
N ARG A 117 -2.05 -24.20 13.95
CA ARG A 117 -2.03 -23.90 15.39
C ARG A 117 -0.61 -23.68 15.90
N ILE A 118 0.28 -23.22 15.03
CA ILE A 118 1.70 -23.05 15.35
C ILE A 118 1.87 -21.89 16.32
N THR A 119 2.59 -22.12 17.41
CA THR A 119 2.82 -21.11 18.46
C THR A 119 4.23 -20.51 18.42
N GLU A 120 5.18 -21.24 17.84
CA GLU A 120 6.60 -20.90 17.79
C GLU A 120 7.20 -21.32 16.44
N ILE A 121 8.10 -20.49 15.89
CA ILE A 121 8.82 -20.80 14.64
C ILE A 121 9.92 -21.84 14.91
N GLY A 122 10.65 -21.67 16.02
CA GLY A 122 11.79 -22.54 16.36
C GLY A 122 12.99 -22.32 15.43
N ASN A 123 14.04 -23.12 15.63
CA ASN A 123 15.29 -22.98 14.87
C ASN A 123 15.17 -23.55 13.46
N LEU A 124 15.28 -22.70 12.43
CA LEU A 124 15.23 -23.08 11.01
C LEU A 124 16.62 -23.25 10.38
N SER A 125 17.67 -23.51 11.17
CA SER A 125 19.05 -23.64 10.69
C SER A 125 19.26 -24.66 9.57
N ASN A 126 18.35 -25.63 9.41
CA ASN A 126 18.48 -26.63 8.35
C ASN A 126 17.86 -26.21 7.00
N PHE A 127 17.10 -25.10 6.95
CA PHE A 127 16.35 -24.67 5.77
C PHE A 127 17.02 -23.52 5.02
N HIS A 128 18.33 -23.66 4.72
CA HIS A 128 19.16 -22.63 4.09
C HIS A 128 18.68 -22.16 2.70
N TYR A 129 17.91 -23.00 2.01
CA TYR A 129 17.42 -22.72 0.65
C TYR A 129 16.00 -22.14 0.61
N LEU A 130 15.36 -21.97 1.77
CA LEU A 130 14.01 -21.45 1.88
C LEU A 130 13.95 -20.00 1.36
N GLN A 131 13.03 -19.76 0.44
CA GLN A 131 12.82 -18.48 -0.26
C GLN A 131 11.48 -17.84 0.10
N SER A 132 10.47 -18.66 0.39
CA SER A 132 9.13 -18.21 0.77
C SER A 132 8.60 -19.03 1.94
N LEU A 133 8.14 -18.36 2.99
CA LEU A 133 7.54 -18.98 4.15
C LEU A 133 6.20 -18.31 4.49
N GLN A 134 5.11 -19.07 4.38
CA GLN A 134 3.77 -18.61 4.74
C GLN A 134 3.37 -19.21 6.08
N LEU A 135 3.14 -18.34 7.07
CA LEU A 135 2.78 -18.68 8.45
C LEU A 135 1.56 -17.89 8.92
N ASN A 136 0.77 -17.33 8.01
CA ASN A 136 -0.38 -16.53 8.40
C ASN A 136 -1.51 -17.35 9.04
N ASN A 137 -2.31 -16.72 9.90
CA ASN A 137 -3.37 -17.38 10.66
C ASN A 137 -2.83 -18.52 11.53
N ASN A 138 -1.85 -18.21 12.36
CA ASN A 138 -1.30 -19.07 13.39
C ASN A 138 -1.36 -18.36 14.76
N GLN A 139 -0.69 -18.88 15.77
CA GLN A 139 -0.66 -18.35 17.13
C GLN A 139 0.75 -17.90 17.53
N ILE A 140 1.58 -17.51 16.56
CA ILE A 140 2.98 -17.15 16.76
C ILE A 140 3.09 -15.85 17.55
N LYS A 141 3.90 -15.85 18.60
CA LYS A 141 4.07 -14.69 19.49
C LYS A 141 5.37 -13.92 19.26
N ARG A 142 6.39 -14.59 18.73
CA ARG A 142 7.74 -14.06 18.55
C ARG A 142 8.32 -14.53 17.22
N ILE A 143 9.12 -13.67 16.62
CA ILE A 143 9.88 -13.96 15.41
C ILE A 143 11.29 -14.32 15.88
N GLU A 144 11.70 -15.57 15.67
CA GLU A 144 13.00 -16.10 16.11
C GLU A 144 13.38 -17.31 15.25
N GLY A 145 14.67 -17.68 15.23
CA GLY A 145 15.14 -18.90 14.58
C GLY A 145 15.27 -18.81 13.06
N LEU A 146 15.24 -17.60 12.49
CA LEU A 146 15.37 -17.34 11.05
C LEU A 146 16.81 -17.01 10.63
N GLU A 147 17.78 -17.03 11.55
CA GLU A 147 19.11 -16.40 11.38
C GLU A 147 19.92 -16.99 10.21
N TYR A 148 19.65 -18.24 9.84
CA TYR A 148 20.33 -18.99 8.77
C TYR A 148 19.54 -19.04 7.45
N CYS A 149 18.36 -18.43 7.38
CA CYS A 149 17.52 -18.41 6.19
C CYS A 149 17.99 -17.36 5.18
N HIS A 150 19.25 -17.45 4.75
CA HIS A 150 19.95 -16.47 3.89
C HIS A 150 19.38 -16.31 2.47
N ARG A 151 18.34 -17.05 2.11
CA ARG A 151 17.65 -16.95 0.82
C ARG A 151 16.18 -16.54 0.95
N LEU A 152 15.70 -16.30 2.17
CA LEU A 152 14.31 -15.98 2.44
C LEU A 152 14.01 -14.58 1.91
N LYS A 153 13.12 -14.52 0.91
CA LYS A 153 12.70 -13.29 0.25
C LYS A 153 11.32 -12.86 0.72
N ASN A 154 10.43 -13.81 0.97
CA ASN A 154 9.04 -13.53 1.31
C ASN A 154 8.69 -14.21 2.64
N LEU A 155 8.25 -13.42 3.61
CA LEU A 155 7.80 -13.90 4.91
C LEU A 155 6.41 -13.35 5.20
N ASN A 156 5.45 -14.25 5.38
CA ASN A 156 4.09 -13.88 5.74
C ASN A 156 3.76 -14.40 7.14
N LEU A 157 3.55 -13.46 8.05
CA LEU A 157 3.22 -13.67 9.46
C LEU A 157 1.90 -12.96 9.81
N ALA A 158 1.05 -12.69 8.83
CA ALA A 158 -0.23 -12.03 9.07
C ALA A 158 -1.14 -12.84 10.01
N HIS A 159 -2.01 -12.16 10.76
CA HIS A 159 -2.96 -12.81 11.68
C HIS A 159 -2.27 -13.75 12.67
N ASN A 160 -1.30 -13.20 13.42
CA ASN A 160 -0.61 -13.86 14.51
C ASN A 160 -0.71 -13.01 15.79
N LEU A 161 0.06 -13.35 16.82
CA LEU A 161 0.05 -12.69 18.13
C LEU A 161 1.37 -11.95 18.40
N ILE A 162 2.07 -11.52 17.34
CA ILE A 162 3.40 -10.91 17.42
C ILE A 162 3.29 -9.50 18.00
N LYS A 163 4.13 -9.20 19.00
CA LYS A 163 4.14 -7.89 19.68
C LYS A 163 5.31 -6.99 19.30
N LYS A 164 6.39 -7.59 18.81
CA LYS A 164 7.65 -6.91 18.47
C LYS A 164 8.18 -7.48 17.17
N ILE A 165 8.81 -6.62 16.40
CA ILE A 165 9.54 -6.99 15.20
C ILE A 165 11.00 -7.20 15.64
N GLU A 166 11.41 -8.46 15.70
CA GLU A 166 12.74 -8.91 16.16
C GLU A 166 13.14 -10.18 15.37
N GLY A 167 14.37 -10.67 15.50
CA GLY A 167 14.78 -11.95 14.88
C GLY A 167 14.77 -11.96 13.34
N LEU A 168 14.92 -10.77 12.73
CA LEU A 168 14.97 -10.58 11.28
C LEU A 168 16.38 -10.19 10.80
N GLU A 169 17.41 -10.39 11.62
CA GLU A 169 18.78 -10.05 11.27
C GLU A 169 19.27 -10.86 10.06
N ASN A 170 20.02 -10.20 9.16
CA ASN A 170 20.67 -10.82 8.00
C ASN A 170 19.74 -11.50 6.97
N LEU A 171 18.42 -11.24 7.01
CA LEU A 171 17.48 -11.77 6.04
C LEU A 171 17.38 -10.88 4.79
N PRO A 172 17.46 -11.44 3.57
CA PRO A 172 17.31 -10.68 2.32
C PRO A 172 15.82 -10.53 1.93
N LEU A 173 14.96 -10.17 2.88
CA LEU A 173 13.53 -10.04 2.63
C LEU A 173 13.25 -8.93 1.60
N LEU A 174 12.40 -9.26 0.64
CA LEU A 174 11.77 -8.35 -0.31
C LEU A 174 10.35 -8.00 0.12
N GLY A 175 9.64 -8.94 0.73
CA GLY A 175 8.28 -8.77 1.23
C GLY A 175 8.11 -9.30 2.65
N LEU A 176 7.57 -8.45 3.53
CA LEU A 176 7.22 -8.80 4.90
C LEU A 176 5.76 -8.43 5.17
N ASP A 177 4.94 -9.43 5.46
CA ASP A 177 3.55 -9.23 5.87
C ASP A 177 3.40 -9.53 7.37
N LEU A 178 3.08 -8.50 8.15
CA LEU A 178 2.84 -8.53 9.58
C LEU A 178 1.42 -8.01 9.91
N ARG A 179 0.50 -8.06 8.94
CA ARG A 179 -0.89 -7.62 9.12
C ARG A 179 -1.56 -8.30 10.30
N SER A 180 -2.47 -7.61 10.99
CA SER A 180 -3.30 -8.18 12.06
C SER A 180 -2.47 -8.86 13.15
N ASN A 181 -1.49 -8.15 13.69
CA ASN A 181 -0.68 -8.56 14.84
C ASN A 181 -0.90 -7.58 16.02
N GLN A 182 -0.07 -7.67 17.05
CA GLN A 182 -0.16 -6.84 18.25
C GLN A 182 1.00 -5.84 18.37
N ILE A 183 1.56 -5.41 17.23
CA ILE A 183 2.73 -4.53 17.18
C ILE A 183 2.32 -3.11 17.55
N LYS A 184 3.06 -2.50 18.49
CA LYS A 184 2.80 -1.12 18.97
C LYS A 184 3.84 -0.10 18.50
N LYS A 185 5.04 -0.57 18.18
CA LYS A 185 6.19 0.24 17.81
C LYS A 185 6.90 -0.45 16.67
N ILE A 186 7.33 0.35 15.70
CA ILE A 186 8.18 -0.10 14.60
C ILE A 186 9.62 -0.09 15.13
N GLU A 187 10.30 -1.23 15.08
CA GLU A 187 11.70 -1.44 15.43
C GLU A 187 12.21 -2.68 14.70
N GLY A 188 13.51 -2.94 14.67
CA GLY A 188 14.05 -4.20 14.10
C GLY A 188 13.93 -4.33 12.57
N LEU A 189 13.62 -3.24 11.87
CA LEU A 189 13.55 -3.20 10.40
C LEU A 189 14.88 -2.73 9.76
N GLU A 190 15.81 -2.19 10.56
CA GLU A 190 17.11 -1.67 10.14
C GLU A 190 17.94 -2.69 9.32
N PRO A 191 17.95 -4.00 9.67
CA PRO A 191 18.71 -5.00 8.91
C PRO A 191 18.15 -5.29 7.51
N LEU A 192 16.87 -5.00 7.25
CA LEU A 192 16.14 -5.41 6.05
C LEU A 192 16.39 -4.47 4.86
N LYS A 193 17.62 -4.47 4.37
CA LYS A 193 18.11 -3.53 3.33
C LYS A 193 17.40 -3.65 1.97
N TYR A 194 16.84 -4.82 1.66
CA TYR A 194 16.24 -5.11 0.35
C TYR A 194 14.70 -5.07 0.37
N LEU A 195 14.10 -4.68 1.50
CA LEU A 195 12.66 -4.71 1.68
C LEU A 195 11.98 -3.75 0.69
N ARG A 196 10.99 -4.26 -0.04
CA ARG A 196 10.19 -3.51 -1.02
C ARG A 196 8.75 -3.37 -0.60
N PHE A 197 8.20 -4.40 0.01
CA PHE A 197 6.83 -4.47 0.47
C PHE A 197 6.78 -4.71 1.98
N LEU A 198 6.09 -3.84 2.69
CA LEU A 198 5.86 -3.95 4.13
C LEU A 198 4.38 -3.78 4.43
N ASN A 199 3.74 -4.82 4.97
CA ASN A 199 2.39 -4.72 5.49
C ASN A 199 2.38 -4.74 7.02
N LEU A 200 1.95 -3.64 7.62
CA LEU A 200 1.77 -3.46 9.06
C LEU A 200 0.30 -3.12 9.40
N SER A 201 -0.64 -3.38 8.50
CA SER A 201 -2.05 -3.10 8.72
C SER A 201 -2.64 -3.88 9.90
N GLY A 202 -3.69 -3.37 10.54
CA GLY A 202 -4.36 -4.04 11.66
C GLY A 202 -3.47 -4.23 12.89
N ASN A 203 -2.58 -3.28 13.17
CA ASN A 203 -1.72 -3.27 14.36
C ASN A 203 -2.12 -2.11 15.31
N MET A 204 -1.27 -1.79 16.28
CA MET A 204 -1.49 -0.72 17.27
C MET A 204 -0.42 0.38 17.19
N ILE A 205 0.13 0.60 16.00
CA ILE A 205 1.24 1.53 15.76
C ILE A 205 0.74 2.97 15.87
N LYS A 206 1.49 3.80 16.61
CA LYS A 206 1.19 5.23 16.79
C LYS A 206 2.19 6.15 16.11
N PHE A 207 3.44 5.71 16.01
CA PHE A 207 4.57 6.55 15.58
C PHE A 207 5.36 5.86 14.47
N LEU A 208 5.87 6.65 13.53
CA LEU A 208 6.57 6.18 12.33
C LEU A 208 8.10 6.31 12.37
N HIS A 209 8.67 6.90 13.43
CA HIS A 209 10.12 7.08 13.59
C HIS A 209 10.96 5.79 13.57
N GLY A 210 10.32 4.61 13.63
CA GLY A 210 11.00 3.32 13.52
C GLY A 210 11.21 2.82 12.09
N ILE A 211 10.70 3.54 11.09
CA ILE A 211 10.99 3.25 9.69
C ILE A 211 12.40 3.79 9.36
N PRO A 212 13.35 2.93 8.96
CA PRO A 212 14.72 3.38 8.68
C PRO A 212 14.79 4.31 7.47
N GLU A 213 15.38 5.49 7.65
CA GLU A 213 15.61 6.46 6.56
C GLU A 213 16.49 5.90 5.42
N LYS A 214 17.30 4.87 5.72
CA LYS A 214 18.22 4.22 4.77
C LYS A 214 17.58 3.13 3.91
N HIS A 215 16.26 2.91 4.01
CA HIS A 215 15.57 1.96 3.15
C HIS A 215 15.42 2.51 1.73
N GLU A 216 16.37 2.15 0.87
CA GLU A 216 16.44 2.63 -0.51
C GLU A 216 15.40 1.97 -1.43
N PHE A 217 14.95 0.75 -1.10
CA PHE A 217 14.11 -0.09 -1.97
C PHE A 217 12.65 -0.18 -1.55
N LEU A 218 12.24 0.47 -0.47
CA LEU A 218 10.87 0.36 0.04
C LEU A 218 9.90 1.09 -0.90
N GLU A 219 9.02 0.32 -1.55
CA GLU A 219 8.12 0.78 -2.61
C GLU A 219 6.67 0.92 -2.13
N GLN A 220 6.25 0.02 -1.24
CA GLN A 220 4.87 -0.05 -0.74
C GLN A 220 4.85 -0.28 0.76
N ILE A 221 4.07 0.54 1.48
CA ILE A 221 3.83 0.40 2.91
C ILE A 221 2.34 0.49 3.20
N ASP A 222 1.83 -0.51 3.90
CA ASP A 222 0.46 -0.56 4.37
C ASP A 222 0.40 -0.38 5.89
N PHE A 223 -0.18 0.74 6.33
CA PHE A 223 -0.45 1.06 7.73
C PHE A 223 -1.96 1.07 8.04
N GLU A 224 -2.81 0.51 7.19
CA GLU A 224 -4.25 0.53 7.40
C GLU A 224 -4.64 0.04 8.79
N ASN A 225 -5.65 0.65 9.41
CA ASN A 225 -6.18 0.22 10.71
C ASN A 225 -5.09 0.18 11.81
N ASN A 226 -4.43 1.31 12.01
CA ASN A 226 -3.49 1.57 13.09
C ASN A 226 -3.95 2.79 13.92
N ARG A 227 -3.05 3.39 14.70
CA ARG A 227 -3.35 4.49 15.63
C ARG A 227 -2.48 5.72 15.35
N ILE A 228 -2.10 5.94 14.09
CA ILE A 228 -1.31 7.09 13.67
C ILE A 228 -2.20 8.33 13.70
N ALA A 229 -1.87 9.31 14.54
CA ALA A 229 -2.74 10.45 14.81
C ALA A 229 -2.30 11.77 14.18
N SER A 230 -1.01 11.93 13.88
CA SER A 230 -0.45 13.22 13.46
C SER A 230 0.16 13.16 12.06
N LEU A 231 -0.05 14.22 11.28
CA LEU A 231 0.60 14.44 9.99
C LEU A 231 2.13 14.64 10.12
N SER A 232 2.62 15.00 11.31
CA SER A 232 4.07 15.11 11.56
C SER A 232 4.78 13.76 11.40
N GLU A 233 4.10 12.64 11.68
CA GLU A 233 4.69 11.30 11.56
C GLU A 233 5.08 10.97 10.11
N ILE A 234 4.40 11.57 9.14
CA ILE A 234 4.68 11.38 7.71
C ILE A 234 6.06 11.93 7.33
N GLU A 235 6.63 12.84 8.12
CA GLU A 235 7.97 13.38 7.90
C GLU A 235 9.04 12.29 7.94
N HIS A 236 8.84 11.25 8.76
CA HIS A 236 9.74 10.09 8.82
C HIS A 236 9.77 9.27 7.52
N LEU A 237 8.74 9.39 6.67
CA LEU A 237 8.66 8.68 5.39
C LEU A 237 9.28 9.49 4.24
N THR A 238 9.62 10.77 4.44
CA THR A 238 10.10 11.65 3.37
C THR A 238 11.46 11.25 2.80
N ALA A 239 12.27 10.55 3.59
CA ALA A 239 13.56 10.00 3.15
C ALA A 239 13.42 8.82 2.17
N LEU A 240 12.25 8.17 2.11
CA LEU A 240 12.02 6.98 1.29
C LEU A 240 11.83 7.35 -0.18
N ASN A 241 12.92 7.29 -0.94
CA ASN A 241 12.94 7.78 -2.32
C ASN A 241 12.11 6.95 -3.31
N LEU A 242 11.95 5.65 -3.04
CA LEU A 242 11.20 4.73 -3.90
C LEU A 242 9.79 4.44 -3.41
N LEU A 243 9.32 5.07 -2.33
CA LEU A 243 7.94 4.90 -1.87
C LEU A 243 6.97 5.42 -2.94
N ARG A 244 6.07 4.54 -3.39
CA ARG A 244 5.05 4.82 -4.42
C ARG A 244 3.64 4.56 -3.94
N ASP A 245 3.46 3.64 -3.00
CA ASP A 245 2.16 3.27 -2.46
C ASP A 245 2.17 3.33 -0.94
N LEU A 246 1.25 4.12 -0.38
CA LEU A 246 1.08 4.32 1.04
C LEU A 246 -0.41 4.20 1.38
N ASN A 247 -0.73 3.26 2.27
CA ASN A 247 -2.08 3.10 2.80
C ASN A 247 -2.12 3.52 4.28
N LEU A 248 -2.94 4.50 4.60
CA LEU A 248 -3.18 5.03 5.95
C LEU A 248 -4.67 4.99 6.32
N ILE A 249 -5.49 4.25 5.56
CA ILE A 249 -6.92 4.05 5.83
C ILE A 249 -7.13 3.64 7.29
N SER A 250 -8.24 4.06 7.90
CA SER A 250 -8.60 3.70 9.26
C SER A 250 -7.53 4.08 10.31
N ASN A 251 -6.85 5.21 10.10
CA ASN A 251 -6.02 5.87 11.12
C ASN A 251 -6.58 7.26 11.48
N PRO A 252 -6.44 7.72 12.74
CA PRO A 252 -6.93 9.04 13.16
C PRO A 252 -6.36 10.22 12.35
N VAL A 253 -5.15 10.10 11.80
CA VAL A 253 -4.52 11.13 10.95
C VAL A 253 -5.40 11.55 9.75
N ARG A 254 -6.29 10.66 9.30
CA ARG A 254 -7.20 10.94 8.18
C ARG A 254 -8.26 11.98 8.50
N GLU A 255 -8.55 12.22 9.78
CA GLU A 255 -9.47 13.25 10.22
C GLU A 255 -8.83 14.66 10.22
N ALA A 256 -7.52 14.76 9.97
CA ALA A 256 -6.84 16.04 9.88
C ALA A 256 -7.33 16.87 8.68
N GLU A 257 -7.43 18.19 8.88
CA GLU A 257 -7.72 19.13 7.81
C GLU A 257 -6.68 19.01 6.68
N ASP A 258 -7.17 19.04 5.44
CA ASP A 258 -6.36 18.91 4.23
C ASP A 258 -5.45 17.65 4.19
N TYR A 259 -5.76 16.60 4.95
CA TYR A 259 -4.97 15.37 5.08
C TYR A 259 -4.40 14.88 3.74
N TYR A 260 -5.27 14.69 2.74
CA TYR A 260 -4.87 14.13 1.44
C TYR A 260 -3.86 15.03 0.73
N SER A 261 -4.13 16.34 0.69
CA SER A 261 -3.22 17.34 0.11
C SER A 261 -1.92 17.43 0.89
N ALA A 262 -1.95 17.36 2.22
CA ALA A 262 -0.78 17.46 3.09
C ALA A 262 0.18 16.27 2.91
N VAL A 263 -0.36 15.05 2.82
CA VAL A 263 0.44 13.83 2.56
C VAL A 263 1.07 13.90 1.17
N ILE A 264 0.31 14.28 0.14
CA ILE A 264 0.84 14.43 -1.23
C ILE A 264 1.93 15.51 -1.29
N PHE A 265 1.75 16.61 -0.58
CA PHE A 265 2.74 17.68 -0.50
C PHE A 265 4.05 17.21 0.17
N LYS A 266 3.95 16.49 1.29
CA LYS A 266 5.12 15.92 1.99
C LYS A 266 5.78 14.78 1.19
N LEU A 267 5.01 13.98 0.46
CA LEU A 267 5.47 12.82 -0.31
C LEU A 267 5.13 12.97 -1.81
N PRO A 268 5.80 13.89 -2.55
CA PRO A 268 5.44 14.19 -3.94
C PRO A 268 5.69 13.03 -4.92
N LYS A 269 6.51 12.06 -4.52
CA LYS A 269 6.87 10.86 -5.31
C LYS A 269 5.79 9.76 -5.28
N LEU A 270 4.80 9.91 -4.38
CA LEU A 270 3.73 8.94 -4.21
C LEU A 270 2.86 8.86 -5.48
N VAL A 271 2.37 7.66 -5.77
CA VAL A 271 1.50 7.32 -6.91
C VAL A 271 0.14 6.86 -6.41
N PHE A 272 0.10 6.13 -5.30
CA PHE A 272 -1.12 5.68 -4.65
C PHE A 272 -1.14 6.13 -3.18
N LEU A 273 -2.26 6.71 -2.75
CA LEU A 273 -2.56 7.04 -1.36
C LEU A 273 -3.93 6.49 -1.02
N ASP A 274 -4.03 5.70 0.05
CA ASP A 274 -5.30 5.12 0.51
C ASP A 274 -6.07 4.39 -0.61
N ASN A 275 -5.35 3.58 -1.39
CA ASN A 275 -5.86 2.84 -2.55
C ASN A 275 -6.40 3.72 -3.70
N ARG A 276 -6.22 5.04 -3.64
CA ARG A 276 -6.55 5.99 -4.72
C ARG A 276 -5.29 6.38 -5.48
N LYS A 277 -5.35 6.32 -6.80
CA LYS A 277 -4.29 6.84 -7.67
C LYS A 277 -4.26 8.38 -7.61
N ILE A 278 -3.08 8.93 -7.36
CA ILE A 278 -2.82 10.37 -7.34
C ILE A 278 -2.61 10.85 -8.78
N ASP A 279 -3.40 11.82 -9.21
CA ASP A 279 -3.24 12.45 -10.52
C ASP A 279 -2.35 13.71 -10.47
N SER A 280 -2.05 14.29 -11.62
CA SER A 280 -1.23 15.51 -11.71
C SER A 280 -1.92 16.72 -11.07
N ASN A 281 -3.25 16.77 -11.09
CA ASN A 281 -4.03 17.89 -10.56
C ASN A 281 -4.00 17.89 -9.03
N ASP A 282 -4.13 16.73 -8.39
CA ASP A 282 -3.96 16.52 -6.95
C ASP A 282 -2.60 17.07 -6.48
N LYS A 283 -1.52 16.78 -7.23
CA LYS A 283 -0.17 17.27 -6.90
C LYS A 283 -0.04 18.79 -7.03
N VAL A 284 -0.62 19.36 -8.08
CA VAL A 284 -0.62 20.82 -8.29
C VAL A 284 -1.43 21.52 -7.21
N ASN A 285 -2.62 21.00 -6.88
CA ASN A 285 -3.47 21.54 -5.82
C ASN A 285 -2.79 21.49 -4.46
N ALA A 286 -2.19 20.35 -4.10
CA ALA A 286 -1.42 20.21 -2.87
C ALA A 286 -0.28 21.21 -2.80
N LYS A 287 0.47 21.38 -3.90
CA LYS A 287 1.55 22.38 -3.97
C LYS A 287 1.01 23.81 -3.84
N ASN A 288 -0.07 24.16 -4.52
CA ASN A 288 -0.66 25.50 -4.46
C ASN A 288 -1.24 25.82 -3.08
N LEU A 289 -1.73 24.81 -2.35
CA LEU A 289 -2.29 24.97 -1.02
C LEU A 289 -1.21 25.28 0.03
N PHE A 290 -0.11 24.52 0.05
CA PHE A 290 0.92 24.64 1.09
C PHE A 290 2.14 25.48 0.67
N HIS A 291 2.39 25.63 -0.63
CA HIS A 291 3.50 26.41 -1.18
C HIS A 291 3.13 27.02 -2.56
N PRO A 292 2.18 27.98 -2.59
CA PRO A 292 1.75 28.62 -3.83
C PRO A 292 2.90 29.35 -4.52
N SER A 293 2.99 29.21 -5.84
CA SER A 293 3.96 29.99 -6.63
C SER A 293 3.58 31.46 -6.64
N ALA A 294 4.56 32.36 -6.79
CA ALA A 294 4.31 33.80 -6.88
C ALA A 294 3.36 34.15 -8.04
N GLU A 295 3.46 33.45 -9.17
CA GLU A 295 2.57 33.59 -10.32
C GLU A 295 1.12 33.20 -10.01
N TYR A 296 0.92 32.12 -9.24
CA TYR A 296 -0.39 31.67 -8.82
C TYR A 296 -1.05 32.69 -7.88
N ILE A 297 -0.27 33.21 -6.91
CA ILE A 297 -0.74 34.27 -6.00
C ILE A 297 -1.12 35.51 -6.81
N ALA A 298 -0.24 35.99 -7.70
CA ALA A 298 -0.50 37.16 -8.52
C ALA A 298 -1.75 37.01 -9.41
N SER A 299 -1.95 35.82 -9.99
CA SER A 299 -3.14 35.52 -10.82
C SER A 299 -4.43 35.51 -10.01
N ARG A 300 -4.39 34.90 -8.82
CA ARG A 300 -5.52 34.89 -7.89
C ARG A 300 -5.86 36.29 -7.43
N ASP A 301 -4.86 37.07 -7.00
CA ASP A 301 -5.05 38.43 -6.53
C ASP A 301 -5.56 39.35 -7.65
N HIS A 302 -5.07 39.17 -8.88
CA HIS A 302 -5.60 39.86 -10.06
C HIS A 302 -7.08 39.55 -10.28
N MET A 303 -7.47 38.26 -10.22
CA MET A 303 -8.87 37.84 -10.38
C MET A 303 -9.75 38.39 -9.27
N THR A 304 -9.29 38.33 -8.02
CA THR A 304 -10.01 38.89 -6.87
C THR A 304 -10.22 40.40 -7.03
N ASN A 305 -9.17 41.15 -7.42
CA ASN A 305 -9.27 42.58 -7.66
C ASN A 305 -10.18 42.91 -8.84
N PHE A 306 -10.17 42.10 -9.90
CA PHE A 306 -11.05 42.24 -11.04
C PHE A 306 -12.52 42.04 -10.65
N ILE A 307 -12.83 41.00 -9.86
CA ILE A 307 -14.19 40.76 -9.35
C ILE A 307 -14.64 41.88 -8.41
N PHE A 308 -13.78 42.34 -7.50
CA PHE A 308 -14.08 43.49 -6.64
C PHE A 308 -14.40 44.74 -7.46
N ASN A 309 -13.67 44.98 -8.55
CA ASN A 309 -13.97 46.09 -9.44
C ASN A 309 -15.35 45.93 -10.11
N ILE A 310 -15.71 44.73 -10.59
CA ILE A 310 -17.03 44.49 -11.20
C ILE A 310 -18.19 44.67 -10.19
N ILE A 311 -18.00 44.24 -8.94
CA ILE A 311 -19.05 44.28 -7.92
C ILE A 311 -19.21 45.68 -7.31
N GLN A 312 -18.20 46.54 -7.39
CA GLN A 312 -18.35 47.92 -6.92
C GLN A 312 -19.37 48.68 -7.76
N ASP A 313 -20.34 49.31 -7.10
CA ASP A 313 -21.25 50.27 -7.74
C ASP A 313 -20.44 51.45 -8.29
N HIS A 314 -20.19 51.46 -9.60
CA HIS A 314 -19.64 52.64 -10.26
C HIS A 314 -20.72 53.74 -10.33
N LYS A 315 -20.91 54.46 -9.22
CA LYS A 315 -21.73 55.69 -9.25
C LYS A 315 -20.97 56.77 -10.00
N VAL A 316 -21.41 57.02 -11.23
CA VAL A 316 -21.05 58.25 -11.96
C VAL A 316 -21.56 59.42 -11.12
N ARG A 317 -20.63 60.22 -10.58
CA ARG A 317 -20.98 61.44 -9.83
C ARG A 317 -21.61 62.44 -10.81
N GLU A 318 -22.57 63.24 -10.36
CA GLU A 318 -23.24 64.25 -11.22
C GLU A 318 -22.24 65.25 -11.86
N SER A 319 -21.10 65.49 -11.21
CA SER A 319 -20.00 66.29 -11.74
C SER A 319 -19.34 65.72 -13.02
N THR A 320 -19.69 64.50 -13.39
CA THR A 320 -19.13 63.76 -14.53
C THR A 320 -20.07 63.73 -15.74
N LEU A 321 -21.26 64.33 -15.63
CA LEU A 321 -22.18 64.43 -16.75
C LEU A 321 -21.67 65.48 -17.75
N PRO A 322 -21.67 65.18 -19.07
CA PRO A 322 -21.30 66.15 -20.08
C PRO A 322 -22.25 67.36 -20.02
N ASN A 323 -21.67 68.56 -20.13
CA ASN A 323 -22.43 69.80 -20.26
C ASN A 323 -23.37 69.70 -21.46
N ILE A 324 -24.60 70.23 -21.34
CA ILE A 324 -25.65 70.18 -22.38
C ILE A 324 -25.17 70.68 -23.75
N ASP A 325 -24.15 71.54 -23.75
CA ASP A 325 -23.60 72.16 -24.95
C ASP A 325 -22.58 71.28 -25.72
N SER A 326 -22.26 70.06 -25.27
CA SER A 326 -21.31 69.17 -25.98
C SER A 326 -21.65 67.67 -25.81
N PRO A 327 -22.55 67.12 -26.63
CA PRO A 327 -22.96 65.73 -26.56
C PRO A 327 -22.02 64.86 -27.40
N TYR A 328 -20.79 64.62 -26.93
CA TYR A 328 -19.93 63.61 -27.53
C TYR A 328 -19.91 62.34 -26.66
N PRO A 329 -19.90 61.14 -27.26
CA PRO A 329 -19.85 59.90 -26.49
C PRO A 329 -18.54 59.82 -25.72
N ILE A 330 -18.62 59.81 -24.39
CA ILE A 330 -17.46 59.65 -23.51
C ILE A 330 -17.16 58.15 -23.37
N LEU A 331 -15.95 57.74 -23.72
CA LEU A 331 -15.45 56.41 -23.39
C LEU A 331 -14.80 56.46 -22.00
N LEU A 332 -15.43 55.80 -21.02
CA LEU A 332 -14.94 55.73 -19.64
C LEU A 332 -14.14 54.44 -19.44
N LEU A 333 -12.83 54.55 -19.24
CA LEU A 333 -11.98 53.40 -18.93
C LEU A 333 -11.79 53.29 -17.41
N CYS A 334 -12.37 52.25 -16.80
CA CYS A 334 -12.33 52.00 -15.36
C CYS A 334 -11.41 50.81 -15.06
N GLY A 335 -10.51 50.93 -14.08
CA GLY A 335 -9.64 49.84 -13.64
C GLY A 335 -8.80 50.21 -12.41
N PRO A 336 -8.33 49.23 -11.62
CA PRO A 336 -7.47 49.49 -10.47
C PRO A 336 -6.11 50.07 -10.87
N GLU A 337 -5.44 50.79 -9.96
CA GLU A 337 -4.10 51.31 -10.21
C GLU A 337 -3.15 50.18 -10.64
N GLY A 338 -2.50 50.36 -11.80
CA GLY A 338 -1.59 49.37 -12.39
C GLY A 338 -2.22 48.42 -13.42
N SER A 339 -3.53 48.47 -13.68
CA SER A 339 -4.19 47.59 -14.66
C SER A 339 -3.92 47.92 -16.13
N GLY A 340 -2.97 48.81 -16.42
CA GLY A 340 -2.59 49.20 -17.78
C GLY A 340 -3.62 50.05 -18.52
N THR A 341 -4.70 50.49 -17.88
CA THR A 341 -5.76 51.35 -18.45
C THR A 341 -5.19 52.64 -19.04
N SER A 342 -4.19 53.24 -18.38
CA SER A 342 -3.47 54.41 -18.89
C SER A 342 -2.72 54.13 -20.20
N HIS A 343 -2.06 52.97 -20.31
CA HIS A 343 -1.34 52.59 -21.52
C HIS A 343 -2.31 52.31 -22.68
N MET A 344 -3.42 51.62 -22.40
CA MET A 344 -4.45 51.31 -23.39
C MET A 344 -5.12 52.58 -23.92
N ALA A 345 -5.44 53.53 -23.06
CA ALA A 345 -6.02 54.79 -23.49
C ALA A 345 -5.05 55.64 -24.33
N THR A 346 -3.77 55.68 -23.95
CA THR A 346 -2.74 56.37 -24.73
C THR A 346 -2.59 55.73 -26.12
N ARG A 347 -2.72 54.39 -26.22
CA ARG A 347 -2.73 53.70 -27.52
C ARG A 347 -3.98 54.04 -28.34
N LEU A 348 -5.16 54.06 -27.74
CA LEU A 348 -6.41 54.39 -28.42
C LEU A 348 -6.40 55.83 -28.96
N ALA A 349 -5.92 56.81 -28.18
CA ALA A 349 -5.78 58.19 -28.64
C ALA A 349 -4.79 58.32 -29.81
N LYS A 350 -3.67 57.58 -29.77
CA LYS A 350 -2.70 57.58 -30.88
C LYS A 350 -3.22 56.89 -32.14
N GLN A 351 -4.02 55.84 -31.98
CA GLN A 351 -4.46 54.99 -33.09
C GLN A 351 -5.72 55.52 -33.76
N PHE A 352 -6.55 56.26 -33.02
CA PHE A 352 -7.81 56.86 -33.51
C PHE A 352 -7.89 58.35 -33.12
N PRO A 353 -6.94 59.19 -33.58
CA PRO A 353 -6.87 60.60 -33.21
C PRO A 353 -8.06 61.42 -33.71
N GLU A 354 -8.77 60.94 -34.73
CA GLU A 354 -9.97 61.62 -35.24
C GLU A 354 -11.16 61.59 -34.25
N TYR A 355 -11.14 60.66 -33.30
CA TYR A 355 -12.21 60.37 -32.36
C TYR A 355 -11.86 60.72 -30.90
N PHE A 356 -10.58 60.84 -30.55
CA PHE A 356 -10.13 61.03 -29.16
C PHE A 356 -8.95 62.02 -29.09
N ASP A 357 -9.12 63.16 -28.40
CA ASP A 357 -8.09 64.22 -28.30
C ASP A 357 -7.64 64.52 -26.85
N TYR A 358 -8.52 64.42 -25.85
CA TYR A 358 -8.20 64.81 -24.46
C TYR A 358 -8.20 63.65 -23.48
N VAL A 359 -7.21 63.64 -22.57
CA VAL A 359 -7.07 62.67 -21.47
C VAL A 359 -7.09 63.43 -20.14
N TYR A 360 -8.24 63.47 -19.45
CA TYR A 360 -8.35 64.08 -18.12
C TYR A 360 -8.38 63.01 -17.02
N TRP A 361 -7.68 63.28 -15.91
CA TRP A 361 -7.62 62.39 -14.74
C TRP A 361 -8.53 62.92 -13.64
N LEU A 362 -9.52 62.12 -13.23
CA LEU A 362 -10.27 62.35 -12.00
C LEU A 362 -10.53 60.99 -11.34
N LEU A 363 -9.93 60.77 -10.16
CA LEU A 363 -10.24 59.65 -9.25
C LEU A 363 -10.42 58.28 -9.96
N ASN A 364 -9.38 57.80 -10.64
CA ASN A 364 -9.31 56.50 -11.35
C ASN A 364 -10.13 56.36 -12.65
N PHE A 365 -10.68 57.45 -13.18
CA PHE A 365 -11.35 57.44 -14.48
C PHE A 365 -10.55 58.21 -15.51
N LEU A 366 -10.45 57.63 -16.71
CA LEU A 366 -9.84 58.27 -17.85
C LEU A 366 -10.92 58.60 -18.88
N PHE A 367 -11.04 59.88 -19.20
CA PHE A 367 -12.00 60.41 -20.17
C PHE A 367 -11.30 60.58 -21.51
N LEU A 368 -11.88 60.02 -22.57
CA LEU A 368 -11.50 60.32 -23.95
C LEU A 368 -12.68 61.04 -24.62
N SER A 369 -12.53 62.32 -24.93
CA SER A 369 -13.43 63.06 -25.82
C SER A 369 -12.61 63.77 -26.89
N LYS A 370 -13.30 64.16 -27.96
CA LYS A 370 -12.81 65.22 -28.82
C LYS A 370 -12.98 66.58 -28.13
#